data_AF-A0A951BZR0-F1
#
_entry.id   AF-A0A951BZR0-F1
#
_cell.length_a   1.000
_cell.length_b   1.000
_cell.length_c   1.000
_cell.angle_alpha   90.00
_cell.angle_beta   90.00
_cell.angle_gamma   90.00
#
_symmetry.space_group_name_H-M   'P 1'
#
loop_
_entity.id
_entity.type
_entity.pdbx_description
1 polymer ?
#
loop_
_entity_poly.entity_id
_entity_poly.type
_entity_poly.pdbx_seq_one_letter_code
_entity_poly.pdbx_strand_id
1 'polypeptide(L)' 'VLNSDDPAMFRCSLTGEYRLAAQAFGFTEEELRGIAENGFRFGFAAEPLRREAAR' A
#
# COMPACT_ATOMS: atom_id res chain seq x y z
N VAL A 1 6.94 1.35 -0.91
CA VAL A 1 5.54 1.23 -1.35
C VAL A 1 5.27 -0.20 -1.76
N LEU A 2 4.05 -0.70 -1.61
CA LEU A 2 3.63 -2.03 -2.04
C LEU A 2 2.43 -1.89 -2.98
N ASN A 3 2.45 -2.56 -4.13
CA ASN A 3 1.46 -2.44 -5.20
C ASN A 3 1.03 -3.82 -5.70
N SER A 4 -0.08 -3.87 -6.43
CA SER A 4 -0.60 -5.10 -7.06
C SER A 4 -0.29 -5.20 -8.56
N ASP A 5 0.37 -4.19 -9.12
CA ASP A 5 0.76 -4.07 -10.54
C ASP A 5 -0.44 -4.20 -11.49
N ASP A 6 -0.78 -5.42 -11.92
CA ASP A 6 -1.95 -5.75 -12.74
C ASP A 6 -2.88 -6.78 -12.07
N PRO A 7 -3.79 -6.34 -11.17
CA PRO A 7 -4.68 -7.23 -10.41
C PRO A 7 -5.49 -8.21 -11.26
N ALA A 8 -5.92 -7.78 -12.46
CA ALA A 8 -6.69 -8.62 -13.37
C ALA A 8 -5.84 -9.74 -13.98
N MET A 9 -4.58 -9.45 -14.31
CA MET A 9 -3.63 -10.42 -14.87
C MET A 9 -3.25 -11.47 -13.82
N PHE A 10 -2.95 -11.03 -12.60
CA PHE A 10 -2.52 -11.90 -11.50
C PHE A 10 -3.67 -12.50 -10.67
N ARG A 11 -4.92 -12.07 -10.94
CA ARG A 11 -6.11 -12.43 -10.16
C ARG A 11 -5.91 -12.18 -8.66
N CYS A 12 -5.27 -11.06 -8.33
CA CYS A 12 -4.97 -10.66 -6.96
C CYS A 12 -5.69 -9.36 -6.60
N SER A 13 -5.39 -8.82 -5.43
CA SER A 13 -5.86 -7.50 -5.00
C SER A 13 -4.81 -6.83 -4.15
N LEU A 14 -4.80 -5.49 -4.11
CA LEU A 14 -3.85 -4.74 -3.28
C LEU A 14 -3.89 -5.18 -1.80
N THR A 15 -5.09 -5.35 -1.23
CA THR A 15 -5.20 -5.86 0.16
C THR A 15 -4.68 -7.29 0.32
N GLY A 16 -4.77 -8.10 -0.73
CA GLY A 16 -4.17 -9.44 -0.79
C GLY A 16 -2.65 -9.38 -0.69
N GLU A 17 -2.02 -8.46 -1.42
CA GLU A 17 -0.56 -8.27 -1.38
C GLU A 17 -0.06 -7.88 0.01
N TYR A 18 -0.79 -6.99 0.72
CA TYR A 18 -0.46 -6.64 2.10
C TYR A 18 -0.60 -7.83 3.07
N ARG A 19 -1.64 -8.65 2.91
CA ARG A 19 -1.79 -9.89 3.70
C ARG A 19 -0.68 -10.89 3.40
N LEU A 20 -0.32 -11.05 2.13
CA LEU A 20 0.77 -11.90 1.71
C LEU A 20 2.11 -11.42 2.29
N ALA A 21 2.33 -10.10 2.32
CA ALA A 21 3.53 -9.52 2.90
C ALA A 21 3.66 -9.83 4.40
N ALA A 22 2.56 -9.72 5.17
CA ALA A 22 2.53 -10.13 6.57
C ALA A 22 2.84 -11.64 6.74
N GLN A 23 2.24 -12.50 5.91
CA GLN A 23 2.37 -13.95 6.05
C GLN A 23 3.73 -14.50 5.60
N ALA A 24 4.27 -13.97 4.49
CA ALA A 24 5.50 -14.48 3.87
C ALA A 24 6.77 -13.85 4.45
N PHE A 25 6.69 -12.58 4.90
CA PHE A 25 7.85 -11.83 5.39
C PHE A 25 7.75 -11.43 6.86
N GLY A 26 6.60 -11.65 7.52
CA GLY A 26 6.43 -11.35 8.94
C GLY A 26 6.26 -9.87 9.28
N PHE A 27 5.88 -9.03 8.30
CA PHE A 27 5.64 -7.61 8.57
C PHE A 27 4.54 -7.40 9.61
N THR A 28 4.78 -6.49 10.55
CA THR A 28 3.77 -6.07 11.52
C THR A 28 2.76 -5.11 10.91
N GLU A 29 1.65 -4.87 11.61
CA GLU A 29 0.65 -3.90 11.18
C GLU A 29 1.24 -2.49 11.09
N GLU A 30 2.09 -2.10 12.03
CA GLU A 30 2.78 -0.81 12.05
C GLU A 30 3.69 -0.63 10.84
N GLU A 31 4.44 -1.67 10.47
CA GLU A 31 5.32 -1.65 9.29
C GLU A 31 4.51 -1.53 8.00
N LEU A 32 3.43 -2.31 7.88
CA LEU A 32 2.52 -2.23 6.73
C LEU A 32 1.85 -0.85 6.63
N ARG A 33 1.46 -0.25 7.77
CA ARG A 33 0.93 1.11 7.82
C ARG A 33 1.94 2.12 7.29
N GLY A 34 3.20 2.03 7.73
CA GLY A 34 4.28 2.88 7.20
C GLY A 34 4.51 2.72 5.70
N ILE A 35 4.38 1.49 5.17
CA ILE A 35 4.46 1.25 3.72
C ILE A 35 3.31 1.94 2.97
N ALA A 36 2.08 1.89 3.50
CA ALA A 36 0.92 2.57 2.92
C ALA A 36 1.04 4.10 2.99
N GLU A 37 1.46 4.66 4.13
CA GLU A 37 1.71 6.09 4.32
C GLU A 37 2.74 6.63 3.33
N ASN A 38 3.81 5.87 3.07
CA ASN A 38 4.81 6.22 2.08
C ASN A 38 4.22 6.30 0.66
N GLY A 39 3.19 5.51 0.35
CA GLY A 39 2.46 5.58 -0.92
C GLY A 39 1.78 6.94 -1.11
N PHE A 40 1.15 7.47 -0.07
CA PHE A 40 0.54 8.80 -0.10
C PHE A 40 1.60 9.90 -0.09
N ARG A 41 2.58 9.81 0.82
CA ARG A 41 3.63 10.83 1.02
C ARG A 41 4.44 11.11 -0.24
N PHE A 42 4.81 10.06 -0.98
CA PHE A 42 5.66 10.16 -2.16
C PHE A 42 4.89 10.02 -3.48
N GLY A 43 3.55 9.91 -3.42
CA GLY A 43 2.68 9.90 -4.59
C GLY A 43 2.57 11.28 -5.27
N PHE A 44 2.25 11.28 -6.55
CA PHE A 44 2.17 12.50 -7.38
C PHE A 44 0.93 13.38 -7.12
N ALA A 45 0.08 13.04 -6.15
CA ALA A 45 -1.12 13.81 -5.84
C ALA A 45 -0.79 15.24 -5.38
N ALA A 46 -1.61 16.21 -5.76
CA ALA A 46 -1.51 17.58 -5.26
C ALA A 46 -1.70 17.62 -3.73
N GLU A 47 -1.07 18.58 -3.05
CA GLU A 47 -1.04 18.64 -1.57
C GLU A 47 -2.42 18.55 -0.89
N PRO A 48 -3.50 19.19 -1.38
CA PRO A 48 -4.83 19.04 -0.79
C PRO A 48 -5.33 17.60 -0.83
N LEU A 49 -5.18 16.92 -1.97
CA LEU A 49 -5.58 15.52 -2.18
C LEU A 49 -4.69 14.55 -1.38
N ARG A 50 -3.38 14.83 -1.31
CA ARG A 50 -2.42 14.04 -0.53
C ARG A 50 -2.78 14.04 0.96
N ARG A 51 -3.17 15.20 1.50
CA ARG A 51 -3.57 15.34 2.91
C ARG A 51 -4.88 14.64 3.25
N GLU A 52 -5.82 14.62 2.31
CA GLU A 52 -7.07 13.88 2.47
C GLU A 52 -6.81 12.37 2.47
N ALA A 53 -5.98 11.89 1.55
CA ALA A 53 -5.68 10.47 1.40
C ALA A 53 -4.80 9.89 2.53
N ALA A 54 -4.08 10.74 3.26
CA ALA A 54 -3.25 10.35 4.42
C ALA A 54 -3.99 10.39 5.77
N ARG A 55 -5.30 10.68 5.79
CA ARG A 55 -6.16 10.63 6.98
C ARG A 55 -6.83 9.27 7.11
#